data_AF-A0A2R5FRP9-F1
#
_entry.id   AF-A0A2R5FRP9-F1
#
_cell.length_a   1.000
_cell.length_b   1.000
_cell.length_c   1.000
_cell.angle_alpha   90.00
_cell.angle_beta   90.00
_cell.angle_gamma   90.00
#
_symmetry.space_group_name_H-M   'P 1'
#
loop_
_entity.id
_entity.type
_entity.pdbx_description
1 polymer ?
#
loop_
_entity_poly.entity_id
_entity_poly.type
_entity_poly.pdbx_seq_one_letter_code
_entity_poly.pdbx_strand_id
1 'polypeptide(L)' 'MSVAKSASLTLEEFLKLPETKPASLYIDGEIILKPMPKTRHSRLQAKLIDGINEFILN' A
#
# COMPACT_ATOMS: atom_id res chain seq x y z
N MET A 1 -19.97 9.02 -27.62
CA MET A 1 -20.30 8.78 -26.20
C MET A 1 -19.27 9.48 -25.34
N SER A 2 -19.68 10.44 -24.52
CA SER A 2 -18.78 11.17 -23.61
C SER A 2 -18.73 10.41 -22.29
N VAL A 3 -17.58 9.78 -21.99
CA VAL A 3 -17.35 9.22 -20.65
C VAL A 3 -17.05 10.38 -19.73
N ALA A 4 -17.94 10.66 -18.78
CA ALA A 4 -17.67 11.62 -17.71
C ALA A 4 -16.43 11.16 -16.94
N LYS A 5 -15.43 12.02 -16.80
CA LYS A 5 -14.25 11.77 -15.96
C LYS A 5 -14.76 11.61 -14.53
N SER A 6 -14.71 10.40 -13.99
CA SER A 6 -15.03 10.12 -12.59
C SER A 6 -14.23 11.06 -11.70
N ALA A 7 -14.90 11.73 -10.75
CA ALA A 7 -14.22 12.54 -9.76
C ALA A 7 -13.20 11.65 -9.05
N SER A 8 -11.93 12.06 -9.08
CA SER A 8 -10.83 11.35 -8.41
C SER A 8 -11.11 11.30 -6.90
N LEU A 9 -10.95 10.13 -6.29
CA LEU A 9 -11.07 9.96 -4.84
C LEU A 9 -10.06 10.88 -4.15
N THR A 10 -10.45 11.57 -3.08
CA THR A 10 -9.50 12.33 -2.27
C THR A 10 -8.81 11.43 -1.24
N LEU A 11 -7.62 11.84 -0.76
CA LEU A 11 -6.93 11.12 0.31
C LEU A 11 -7.77 11.05 1.59
N GLU A 12 -8.52 12.10 1.93
CA GLU A 12 -9.35 12.12 3.14
C GLU A 12 -10.50 11.11 3.05
N GLU A 13 -11.15 11.00 1.89
CA GLU A 13 -12.18 9.99 1.64
C GLU A 13 -11.59 8.58 1.70
N PHE A 14 -10.40 8.37 1.13
CA PHE A 14 -9.69 7.10 1.20
C PHE A 14 -9.40 6.68 2.65
N LEU A 15 -8.88 7.58 3.50
CA LEU A 15 -8.53 7.28 4.89
C LEU A 15 -9.74 6.95 5.78
N LYS A 16 -10.97 7.29 5.35
CA LYS A 16 -12.21 6.91 6.04
C LYS A 16 -12.70 5.51 5.68
N LEU A 17 -12.15 4.89 4.64
CA LEU A 17 -12.52 3.53 4.23
C LEU A 17 -11.97 2.49 5.23
N PRO A 18 -12.66 1.34 5.40
CA PRO A 18 -12.16 0.27 6.24
C PRO A 18 -10.88 -0.35 5.67
N GLU A 19 -10.00 -0.78 6.56
CA GLU A 19 -8.80 -1.55 6.22
C GLU A 19 -9.13 -2.86 5.51
N THR A 20 -8.28 -3.27 4.56
CA THR A 20 -8.45 -4.48 3.73
C THR A 20 -7.25 -5.43 3.83
N LYS A 21 -7.43 -6.68 3.39
CA LYS A 21 -6.36 -7.67 3.25
C LYS A 21 -6.45 -8.36 1.88
N PRO A 22 -5.47 -8.17 0.97
CA PRO A 22 -4.30 -7.31 1.11
C PRO A 22 -4.71 -5.83 1.15
N ALA A 23 -3.87 -4.99 1.74
CA ALA A 23 -4.19 -3.58 1.97
C ALA A 23 -4.49 -2.84 0.65
N SER A 24 -5.46 -1.93 0.70
CA SER A 24 -5.75 -0.97 -0.34
C SER A 24 -4.68 0.13 -0.33
N LEU A 25 -4.27 0.58 -1.51
CA LEU A 25 -3.31 1.65 -1.74
C LEU A 25 -4.04 2.80 -2.44
N TYR A 26 -3.74 4.02 -2.02
CA TYR A 26 -4.17 5.23 -2.71
C TYR A 26 -3.04 5.75 -3.58
N ILE A 27 -3.26 5.85 -4.89
CA ILE A 27 -2.29 6.39 -5.86
C ILE A 27 -3.05 7.26 -6.85
N ASP A 28 -2.69 8.54 -6.95
CA ASP A 28 -3.25 9.52 -7.90
C ASP A 28 -4.80 9.58 -7.97
N GLY A 29 -5.45 9.40 -6.82
CA GLY A 29 -6.92 9.44 -6.73
C GLY A 29 -7.62 8.12 -7.04
N GLU A 30 -6.86 7.03 -7.15
CA GLU A 30 -7.35 5.68 -7.40
C GLU A 30 -7.04 4.73 -6.23
N ILE A 31 -7.88 3.71 -6.07
CA ILE A 31 -7.64 2.62 -5.11
C ILE A 31 -7.07 1.41 -5.86
N ILE A 32 -5.89 0.96 -5.45
CA ILE A 32 -5.22 -0.23 -5.99
C ILE A 32 -5.00 -1.22 -4.85
N LEU A 33 -5.30 -2.51 -5.05
CA LEU A 33 -5.00 -3.52 -4.03
C LEU A 33 -3.51 -3.90 -4.07
N LYS A 34 -2.89 -3.98 -2.88
CA LYS A 34 -1.53 -4.50 -2.77
C LYS A 34 -1.47 -5.92 -3.32
N PRO A 35 -0.43 -6.29 -4.09
CA PRO A 35 -0.24 -7.66 -4.51
C PRO A 35 -0.18 -8.58 -3.30
N MET A 36 -0.79 -9.77 -3.40
CA MET A 36 -0.68 -10.76 -2.33
C MET A 36 0.80 -11.03 -2.00
N PRO A 37 1.19 -10.95 -0.71
CA PRO A 37 2.57 -11.15 -0.33
C PRO A 37 3.02 -12.57 -0.66
N LYS A 38 4.23 -12.71 -1.20
CA LYS A 38 4.88 -14.00 -1.48
C LYS A 38 5.94 -14.28 -0.42
N THR A 39 6.09 -15.53 0.00
CA THR A 39 7.04 -15.94 1.06
C THR A 39 8.46 -15.45 0.83
N ARG A 40 8.95 -15.51 -0.42
CA ARG A 40 10.30 -15.01 -0.78
C ARG A 40 10.42 -13.51 -0.56
N HIS A 41 9.39 -12.75 -0.94
CA HIS A 41 9.34 -11.30 -0.75
C HIS A 41 9.29 -10.95 0.75
N SER A 42 8.45 -11.64 1.53
CA SER A 42 8.35 -11.42 2.98
C SER A 42 9.68 -11.71 3.69
N ARG A 43 10.38 -12.78 3.29
CA ARG A 43 11.70 -13.12 3.86
C ARG A 43 12.76 -12.07 3.55
N LEU A 44 12.77 -11.52 2.33
CA LEU A 44 13.69 -10.45 1.96
C LEU A 44 13.40 -9.18 2.76
N GLN A 45 12.13 -8.82 2.89
CA GLN A 45 11.71 -7.65 3.66
C GLN A 45 12.11 -7.77 5.14
N ALA A 46 11.90 -8.93 5.76
CA ALA A 46 12.31 -9.18 7.15
C ALA A 46 13.82 -8.97 7.35
N LYS A 47 14.65 -9.60 6.50
CA LYS A 47 16.12 -9.44 6.57
C LYS A 47 16.58 -7.99 6.41
N LEU A 48 15.94 -7.23 5.53
CA LEU A 48 16.26 -5.82 5.34
C LEU A 48 15.91 -5.00 6.59
N ILE A 49 14.73 -5.21 7.15
CA ILE A 49 14.30 -4.55 8.39
C ILE A 49 15.26 -4.87 9.53
N ASP A 50 15.65 -6.13 9.67
CA ASP A 50 16.58 -6.58 10.72
C ASP A 50 17.93 -5.86 10.59
N GLY A 51 18.51 -5.79 9.39
CA GLY A 51 19.78 -5.10 9.16
C GLY A 51 19.71 -3.58 9.37
N ILE A 52 18.58 -2.94 9.03
CA ILE A 52 18.38 -1.52 9.31
C ILE A 52 18.29 -1.28 10.83
N ASN A 53 17.54 -2.13 11.54
CA ASN A 53 17.38 -2.01 12.99
C ASN A 53 18.72 -2.23 13.71
N GLU A 54 19.50 -3.23 13.29
CA GLU A 54 20.85 -3.48 13.83
C GLU A 54 21.77 -2.26 13.66
N PHE A 55 21.69 -1.56 12.52
CA PHE A 55 22.46 -0.35 12.28
C PHE A 55 22.00 0.86 13.12
N ILE A 56 20.69 1.01 13.36
CA ILE A 56 20.13 2.16 14.08
C ILE A 56 20.25 2.00 15.61
N LEU A 57 20.16 0.77 16.11
CA LEU A 57 20.07 0.48 17.55
C LEU A 57 21.43 0.20 18.22
N ASN A 58 22.51 0.12 17.43
CA ASN A 58 23.88 -0.05 17.90
C ASN A 58 24.72 1.20 17.61
#